data_AF-A0A4Q9HIP1-F1
#
_entry.id   AF-A0A4Q9HIP1-F1
#
_cell.length_a   1.000
_cell.length_b   1.000
_cell.length_c   1.000
_cell.angle_alpha   90.00
_cell.angle_beta   90.00
_cell.angle_gamma   90.00
#
_symmetry.space_group_name_H-M   'P 1'
#
loop_
_entity.id
_entity.type
_entity.pdbx_description
1 polymer ?
#
loop_
_entity_poly.entity_id
_entity_poly.type
_entity_poly.pdbx_seq_one_letter_code
_entity_poly.pdbx_strand_id
1 'polypeptide(L)' 'MDIIWSKKAGETFQKNIDYLKENWTEVEVKKFITRVFSYLETLSEEPLISRKTYKTKNTHIGVIIPHISVVYRIKLKTTL' A
#
# COMPACT_ATOMS: atom_id res chain seq x y z
N MET A 1 -5.70 4.83 12.44
CA MET A 1 -6.72 4.79 11.38
C MET A 1 -6.81 3.35 10.89
N ASP A 2 -8.01 2.79 10.67
CA ASP A 2 -8.11 1.40 10.21
C ASP A 2 -7.83 1.30 8.71
N ILE A 3 -6.87 0.44 8.32
CA ILE A 3 -6.57 0.17 6.91
C ILE A 3 -7.45 -0.97 6.41
N ILE A 4 -8.30 -0.67 5.43
CA ILE A 4 -9.15 -1.65 4.76
C ILE A 4 -8.61 -1.90 3.37
N TRP A 5 -8.18 -3.13 3.11
CA TRP A 5 -7.71 -3.55 1.80
C TRP A 5 -8.87 -3.78 0.86
N SER A 6 -8.83 -3.15 -0.32
CA SER A 6 -9.73 -3.55 -1.40
C SER A 6 -9.33 -4.92 -1.92
N LYS A 7 -10.29 -5.68 -2.47
CA LYS A 7 -10.01 -6.95 -3.16
C LYS A 7 -8.86 -6.82 -4.16
N LYS A 8 -8.90 -5.76 -4.98
CA LYS A 8 -7.87 -5.49 -5.98
C LYS A 8 -6.49 -5.23 -5.38
N ALA A 9 -6.41 -4.54 -4.23
CA ALA A 9 -5.15 -4.29 -3.55
C ALA A 9 -4.52 -5.60 -3.04
N GLY A 10 -5.33 -6.48 -2.44
CA GLY A 10 -4.87 -7.81 -2.01
C GLY A 10 -4.35 -8.64 -3.18
N GLU A 11 -5.11 -8.70 -4.29
CA GLU A 11 -4.70 -9.42 -5.50
C GLU A 11 -3.39 -8.87 -6.10
N THR A 12 -3.24 -7.54 -6.19
CA THR A 12 -2.02 -6.92 -6.74
C THR A 12 -0.82 -7.15 -5.82
N PHE A 13 -1.00 -7.08 -4.50
CA PHE A 13 0.08 -7.38 -3.56
C PHE A 13 0.53 -8.83 -3.65
N GLN A 14 -0.42 -9.79 -3.73
CA GLN A 14 -0.10 -11.20 -3.91
C GLN A 14 0.68 -11.44 -5.21
N LYS A 15 0.24 -10.84 -6.34
CA LYS A 15 0.96 -10.95 -7.61
C LYS A 15 2.40 -10.43 -7.55
N ASN A 16 2.65 -9.36 -6.80
CA ASN A 16 4.00 -8.85 -6.59
C ASN A 16 4.85 -9.84 -5.77
N ILE A 17 4.26 -10.49 -4.76
CA ILE A 17 4.94 -11.54 -3.98
C ILE A 17 5.25 -12.75 -4.85
N ASP A 18 4.28 -13.22 -5.64
CA ASP A 18 4.43 -14.38 -6.52
C ASP A 18 5.56 -14.14 -7.53
N TYR A 19 5.55 -12.97 -8.18
CA TYR A 19 6.63 -12.56 -9.08
C TYR A 19 7.99 -12.51 -8.38
N LEU A 20 8.04 -12.00 -7.14
CA LEU A 20 9.30 -11.98 -6.38
C LEU A 20 9.79 -13.38 -6.05
N LYS A 21 8.91 -14.31 -5.67
CA LYS A 21 9.26 -15.70 -5.36
C LYS A 21 9.74 -16.49 -6.56
N GLU A 22 9.18 -16.21 -7.74
CA GLU A 22 9.58 -16.87 -8.99
C GLU A 22 10.98 -16.44 -9.47
N ASN A 23 11.44 -15.24 -9.09
CA ASN A 23 12.60 -14.60 -9.71
C ASN A 23 13.71 -14.18 -8.72
N TRP A 24 13.45 -14.16 -7.42
CA TRP A 24 14.40 -13.75 -6.37
C TRP A 24 14.35 -14.67 -5.15
N THR A 25 15.28 -14.47 -4.20
CA THR A 25 15.35 -15.30 -3.00
C THR A 25 14.29 -14.90 -1.97
N GLU A 26 14.03 -15.80 -1.03
CA GLU A 26 13.15 -15.55 0.11
C GLU A 26 13.57 -14.32 0.94
N VAL A 27 14.85 -13.95 0.94
CA VAL A 27 15.33 -12.75 1.63
C VAL A 27 14.79 -11.49 0.96
N GLU A 28 14.80 -11.38 -0.37
CA GLU A 28 14.21 -10.24 -1.07
C GLU A 28 12.70 -10.18 -0.88
N VAL A 29 12.02 -11.34 -0.96
CA VAL A 29 10.57 -11.43 -0.72
C VAL A 29 10.23 -10.89 0.67
N LYS A 30 10.95 -11.34 1.70
CA LYS A 30 10.76 -10.89 3.08
C LYS A 30 11.03 -9.39 3.23
N LYS A 31 12.11 -8.87 2.65
CA LYS A 31 12.43 -7.43 2.67
C LYS A 31 11.32 -6.60 2.05
N PHE A 32 10.77 -7.02 0.92
CA PHE A 32 9.64 -6.35 0.27
C PHE A 32 8.40 -6.33 1.16
N ILE A 33 8.01 -7.49 1.70
CA ILE A 33 6.85 -7.61 2.59
C ILE A 33 7.02 -6.70 3.81
N THR A 34 8.16 -6.76 4.49
CA THR A 34 8.46 -5.90 5.64
C THR A 34 8.35 -4.42 5.25
N ARG A 35 8.91 -4.01 4.11
CA ARG A 35 8.85 -2.61 3.66
C ARG A 35 7.42 -2.14 3.41
N VAL A 36 6.56 -2.98 2.83
CA VAL A 36 5.14 -2.68 2.63
C VAL A 36 4.43 -2.51 3.96
N PHE A 37 4.60 -3.45 4.90
CA PHE A 37 3.89 -3.37 6.17
C PHE A 37 4.37 -2.23 7.07
N SER A 38 5.66 -1.93 7.12
CA SER A 38 6.16 -0.73 7.83
C SER A 38 5.60 0.56 7.23
N TYR A 39 5.46 0.63 5.91
CA TYR A 39 4.82 1.79 5.27
C TYR A 39 3.34 1.91 5.68
N LEU A 40 2.62 0.79 5.73
CA LEU A 40 1.21 0.79 6.11
C LEU A 40 0.99 1.13 7.59
N GLU A 41 1.92 0.75 8.47
CA GLU A 41 1.93 1.16 9.87
C GLU A 41 2.01 2.70 9.98
N THR A 42 3.02 3.32 9.36
CA THR A 42 3.12 4.78 9.29
C THR A 42 1.89 5.41 8.65
N LEU A 43 1.36 4.82 7.59
CA LEU A 43 0.17 5.34 6.91
C LEU A 43 -1.08 5.30 7.81
N SER A 44 -1.17 4.33 8.72
CA SER A 44 -2.28 4.20 9.65
C SER A 44 -2.28 5.30 10.72
N GLU A 45 -1.10 5.82 11.06
CA GLU A 45 -0.89 6.91 12.01
C GLU A 45 -0.99 8.28 11.32
N GLU A 46 -0.38 8.39 10.14
CA GLU A 46 -0.25 9.63 9.39
C GLU A 46 -0.84 9.47 7.97
N PRO A 47 -2.18 9.45 7.83
CA PRO A 47 -2.85 9.13 6.56
C PRO A 47 -2.60 10.15 5.45
N LEU A 48 -2.11 11.35 5.76
CA LEU A 48 -1.86 12.44 4.82
C LEU A 48 -0.40 12.52 4.33
N ILE A 49 0.48 11.58 4.71
CA ILE A 49 1.92 11.58 4.33
C ILE A 49 2.17 11.57 2.82
N SER A 50 1.23 11.02 2.05
CA SER A 50 1.38 10.85 0.61
C SER A 50 0.77 12.00 -0.18
N ARG A 51 1.39 12.31 -1.31
CA ARG A 51 0.84 13.28 -2.26
C ARG A 51 -0.57 12.90 -2.69
N LYS A 52 -1.45 13.90 -2.70
CA LYS A 52 -2.79 13.79 -3.28
C LYS A 52 -2.68 13.80 -4.81
N THR A 53 -3.55 13.06 -5.49
CA THR A 53 -3.70 13.15 -6.94
C THR A 53 -4.95 13.96 -7.30
N TYR A 54 -4.85 14.76 -8.37
CA TYR A 54 -5.98 15.50 -8.92
C TYR A 54 -6.89 14.65 -9.82
N LYS A 55 -6.42 13.46 -10.24
CA LYS A 55 -7.18 12.58 -11.16
C LYS A 55 -8.43 11.99 -10.51
N THR A 56 -8.39 11.74 -9.20
CA THR A 56 -9.48 11.10 -8.46
C THR A 56 -9.63 11.70 -7.06
N LYS A 57 -10.87 12.01 -6.68
CA LYS A 57 -11.20 12.64 -5.39
C LYS A 57 -10.64 11.82 -4.21
N ASN A 58 -10.06 12.54 -3.23
CA ASN A 58 -9.53 12.00 -1.96
C ASN A 58 -8.58 10.81 -2.14
N THR A 59 -7.84 10.77 -3.26
CA THR A 59 -6.91 9.69 -3.55
C THR A 59 -5.48 10.18 -3.35
N HIS A 60 -4.69 9.34 -2.69
CA HIS A 60 -3.29 9.59 -2.38
C HIS A 60 -2.44 8.49 -3.00
N ILE A 61 -1.20 8.83 -3.38
CA ILE A 61 -0.25 7.91 -4.00
C ILE A 61 1.05 7.96 -3.21
N GLY A 62 1.33 6.89 -2.48
CA GLY A 62 2.53 6.70 -1.68
C GLY A 62 3.53 5.79 -2.38
N VAL A 63 4.80 6.18 -2.43
CA VAL A 63 5.88 5.33 -2.98
C VAL A 63 6.47 4.51 -1.84
N ILE A 64 6.37 3.17 -1.94
CA ILE A 64 6.94 2.25 -0.95
C ILE A 64 8.40 1.96 -1.30
N ILE A 65 8.63 1.62 -2.56
CA ILE A 65 9.92 1.41 -3.22
C ILE A 65 9.83 1.92 -4.67
N PRO A 66 10.95 2.14 -5.39
CA PRO A 66 10.93 2.77 -6.71
C PRO A 66 9.94 2.17 -7.73
N HIS A 67 9.69 0.87 -7.65
CA HIS A 67 8.81 0.15 -8.58
C HIS A 67 7.38 -0.05 -8.07
N ILE A 68 7.10 0.20 -6.78
CA ILE A 68 5.81 -0.13 -6.15
C ILE A 68 5.28 1.08 -5.38
N SER A 69 4.07 1.49 -5.74
CA SER A 69 3.29 2.51 -5.04
C SER A 69 2.02 1.92 -4.45
N VAL A 70 1.60 2.44 -3.30
CA VAL A 70 0.25 2.25 -2.77
C VAL A 70 -0.65 3.39 -3.23
N VAL A 71 -1.86 3.04 -3.65
CA VAL A 71 -2.91 4.00 -3.99
C VAL A 71 -4.05 3.79 -3.01
N TYR A 72 -4.41 4.82 -2.27
CA TYR A 72 -5.41 4.71 -1.21
C TYR A 72 -6.32 5.94 -1.15
N ARG A 73 -7.45 5.79 -0.44
CA ARG A 73 -8.40 6.88 -0.19
C ARG A 73 -8.67 6.99 1.30
N ILE A 74 -8.79 8.22 1.77
CA ILE A 74 -9.22 8.51 3.14
C ILE A 74 -10.74 8.65 3.15
N LYS A 75 -11.40 7.86 4.00
CA LYS A 75 -12.84 7.96 4.26
C LYS A 75 -13.03 8.31 5.73
N LEU A 76 -13.85 9.32 6.00
CA LEU A 76 -14.34 9.57 7.34
C LEU A 76 -15.33 8.45 7.69
N LYS A 77 -15.25 7.92 8.91
CA LYS A 77 -16.30 7.05 9.45
C LYS A 77 -17.52 7.95 9.59
N THR A 78 -18.52 7.80 8.72
CA THR A 78 -19.80 8.47 8.91
C THR A 78 -20.47 7.76 10.09
N THR A 79 -20.44 8.37 11.27
CA THR A 79 -21.35 7.99 12.35
C THR A 79 -22.74 8.42 11.89
N LEU A 80 -23.58 7.45 11.52
CA LEU A 80 -25.01 7.64 11.37
C LEU A 80 -25.66 7.66 12.75
#